data_AF-E4YTD8-F1
#
_entry.id   AF-E4YTD8-F1
#
_cell.length_a   1.000
_cell.length_b   1.000
_cell.length_c   1.000
_cell.angle_alpha   90.00
_cell.angle_beta   90.00
_cell.angle_gamma   90.00
#
_symmetry.space_group_name_H-M   'P 1'
#
loop_
_entity.id
_entity.type
_entity.pdbx_description
1 polymer ?
#
loop_
_entity_poly.entity_id
_entity_poly.type
_entity_poly.pdbx_seq_one_letter_code
_entity_poly.pdbx_strand_id
1 'polypeptide(L)' 'MAKDLGLAQDAATNTQSPIPLGSLAHQIYRVMSSDPRFADKDFSSVYALLSEEKLI' A
#
# COMPACT_ATOMS: atom_id res chain seq x y z
N MET A 1 5.73 -1.20 5.26
CA MET A 1 4.33 -1.30 4.77
C MET A 1 4.15 -2.17 3.55
N ALA A 2 4.66 -1.81 2.35
CA ALA A 2 4.43 -2.64 1.15
C ALA A 2 4.89 -4.10 1.35
N LYS A 3 6.07 -4.29 1.96
CA LYS A 3 6.59 -5.61 2.36
C LYS A 3 5.64 -6.37 3.28
N ASP A 4 5.18 -5.74 4.35
CA ASP A 4 4.36 -6.39 5.38
C ASP A 4 2.98 -6.79 4.83
N LEU A 5 2.44 -5.95 3.93
CA LEU A 5 1.21 -6.24 3.20
C LEU A 5 1.39 -7.37 2.19
N GLY A 6 2.58 -7.53 1.59
CA GLY A 6 2.92 -8.72 0.80
C GLY A 6 2.83 -10.00 1.64
N LEU A 7 3.43 -10.02 2.83
CA LEU A 7 3.33 -11.16 3.75
C LEU A 7 1.88 -11.46 4.16
N ALA A 8 1.06 -10.41 4.36
CA ALA A 8 -0.36 -10.56 4.66
C ALA A 8 -1.14 -11.17 3.47
N GLN A 9 -0.82 -10.78 2.24
CA GLN A 9 -1.41 -11.38 1.03
C GLN A 9 -1.05 -12.86 0.88
N ASP A 10 0.21 -13.22 1.15
CA ASP A 10 0.66 -14.62 1.09
C ASP A 10 -0.08 -15.48 2.12
N ALA A 11 -0.18 -14.99 3.37
CA ALA A 11 -0.93 -15.66 4.42
C ALA A 11 -2.42 -15.82 4.05
N ALA A 12 -3.05 -14.75 3.58
CA ALA A 12 -4.46 -14.77 3.17
C ALA A 12 -4.73 -15.70 1.99
N THR A 13 -3.80 -15.80 1.05
CA THR A 13 -3.87 -16.76 -0.07
C THR A 13 -3.83 -18.19 0.45
N ASN A 14 -2.91 -18.48 1.37
CA ASN A 14 -2.76 -19.82 1.97
C ASN A 14 -3.99 -20.25 2.77
N THR A 15 -4.67 -19.32 3.44
CA THR A 15 -5.87 -19.61 4.25
C THR A 15 -7.18 -19.36 3.53
N GLN A 16 -7.14 -19.08 2.21
CA GLN A 16 -8.31 -18.72 1.40
C GLN A 16 -9.17 -17.60 2.04
N SER A 17 -8.52 -16.65 2.70
CA SER A 17 -9.17 -15.58 3.46
C SER A 17 -9.25 -14.32 2.61
N PRO A 18 -10.44 -13.82 2.25
CA PRO A 18 -10.56 -12.60 1.45
C PRO A 18 -10.18 -11.37 2.29
N ILE A 19 -9.16 -10.62 1.83
CA ILE A 19 -8.72 -9.37 2.47
C ILE A 19 -8.75 -8.18 1.49
N PRO A 20 -9.90 -7.84 0.89
CA PRO A 20 -10.00 -6.85 -0.18
C PRO A 20 -9.42 -5.48 0.21
N LEU A 21 -9.62 -5.04 1.46
CA LEU A 21 -9.03 -3.78 1.95
C LEU A 21 -7.52 -3.87 2.13
N GLY A 22 -6.99 -5.02 2.58
CA GLY A 22 -5.55 -5.26 2.68
C GLY A 22 -4.89 -5.33 1.30
N SER A 23 -5.56 -5.95 0.33
CA SER A 23 -5.13 -6.00 -1.06
C SER A 23 -5.09 -4.61 -1.71
N LEU A 24 -6.10 -3.77 -1.44
CA LEU A 24 -6.11 -2.37 -1.90
C LEU A 24 -4.98 -1.56 -1.24
N ALA A 25 -4.82 -1.67 0.08
CA ALA A 25 -3.72 -1.02 0.78
C ALA A 25 -2.36 -1.43 0.22
N HIS A 26 -2.18 -2.72 -0.10
CA HIS A 26 -0.95 -3.22 -0.70
C HIS A 26 -0.66 -2.52 -2.04
N GLN A 27 -1.68 -2.33 -2.89
CA GLN A 27 -1.53 -1.61 -4.16
C GLN A 27 -1.14 -0.14 -3.94
N ILE A 28 -1.81 0.57 -3.01
CA ILE A 28 -1.48 1.96 -2.68
C ILE A 28 -0.03 2.09 -2.23
N TYR A 29 0.41 1.24 -1.30
CA TYR A 29 1.79 1.30 -0.80
C TYR A 29 2.82 0.85 -1.85
N ARG A 30 2.47 -0.02 -2.80
CA ARG A 30 3.33 -0.34 -3.95
C ARG A 30 3.53 0.87 -4.88
N VAL A 31 2.46 1.62 -5.16
CA VAL A 31 2.54 2.86 -5.93
C VAL A 31 3.43 3.88 -5.20
N MET A 32 3.18 4.10 -3.90
CA MET A 32 3.98 5.00 -3.07
C MET A 32 5.46 4.61 -3.05
N SER A 33 5.78 3.33 -2.89
CA SER A 33 7.17 2.85 -2.83
C SER A 33 7.89 2.91 -4.17
N SER A 34 7.15 2.97 -5.28
CA SER A 34 7.72 3.09 -6.63
C SER A 34 7.95 4.55 -7.03
N ASP A 35 7.37 5.51 -6.30
CA ASP A 35 7.54 6.94 -6.52
C ASP A 35 8.81 7.43 -5.82
N PRO A 36 9.81 7.97 -6.56
CA PRO A 36 11.04 8.49 -5.99
C PRO A 36 10.83 9.57 -4.92
N ARG A 37 9.72 10.31 -4.95
CA ARG A 37 9.39 11.36 -3.97
C ARG A 37 9.06 10.77 -2.59
N PHE A 38 8.60 9.52 -2.55
CA PHE A 38 8.09 8.85 -1.37
C PHE A 38 8.89 7.61 -0.95
N ALA A 39 9.88 7.18 -1.75
CA ALA A 39 10.68 5.97 -1.50
C ALA A 39 11.32 5.92 -0.10
N ASP A 40 11.88 7.05 0.37
CA ASP A 40 12.55 7.16 1.68
C ASP A 40 11.66 7.81 2.75
N LYS A 41 10.35 7.92 2.50
CA LYS A 41 9.41 8.58 3.41
C LYS A 41 8.70 7.57 4.31
N ASP A 42 8.25 8.05 5.47
CA ASP A 42 7.45 7.25 6.40
C ASP A 42 6.11 6.86 5.78
N PHE A 43 5.52 5.76 6.27
CA PHE A 43 4.24 5.24 5.78
C PHE A 43 3.09 6.25 5.84
N SER A 44 3.10 7.15 6.82
CA SER A 44 2.11 8.23 6.96
C SER A 44 2.07 9.17 5.74
N SER A 45 3.13 9.20 4.94
CA SER A 45 3.21 9.99 3.69
C SER A 45 2.23 9.53 2.62
N VAL A 46 1.60 8.37 2.79
CA VAL A 46 0.48 7.93 1.96
C VAL A 46 -0.66 8.95 1.96
N TYR A 47 -0.84 9.71 3.06
CA TYR A 47 -1.82 10.78 3.11
C TYR A 47 -1.49 11.89 2.11
N ALA A 48 -0.21 12.26 1.97
CA ALA A 48 0.22 13.27 1.01
C ALA A 48 0.02 12.76 -0.43
N LEU A 49 0.41 11.51 -0.72
CA LEU A 49 0.17 10.87 -2.01
C LEU A 49 -1.31 10.92 -2.43
N LEU A 50 -2.21 10.50 -1.53
CA LEU A 50 -3.66 10.48 -1.80
C LEU A 50 -4.28 11.89 -1.82
N SER A 51 -3.65 12.86 -1.16
CA SER A 51 -4.09 14.25 -1.17
C SER A 51 -3.67 14.99 -2.45
N GLU A 52 -2.57 14.59 -3.09
CA GLU A 52 -2.19 15.11 -4.40
C GLU A 52 -3.21 14.69 -5.49
N GLU A 53 -3.79 13.48 -5.39
CA GLU A 53 -4.87 13.03 -6.28
C GLU A 53 -6.19 13.82 -6.11
N LYS A 54 -6.37 14.56 -5.00
CA LYS A 54 -7.58 15.34 -4.71
C LYS A 54 -7.67 16.70 -5.45
N LEU A 55 -6.74 16.99 -6.36
CA LEU A 55 -6.77 18.16 -7.24
C LEU A 55 -7.68 17.91 -8.46
N ILE A 56 -8.96 17.58 -8.24
CA ILE A 56 -10.04 17.63 -9.24
C ILE A 56 -11.34 18.05 -8.56
#